data_AF-A0A7Y7IJY4-F1
#
_entry.id   AF-A0A7Y7IJY4-F1
#
_cell.length_a   1.000
_cell.length_b   1.000
_cell.length_c   1.000
_cell.angle_alpha   90.00
_cell.angle_beta   90.00
_cell.angle_gamma   90.00
#
_symmetry.space_group_name_H-M   'P 1'
#
loop_
_entity.id
_entity.type
_entity.pdbx_description
1 polymer ?
#
loop_
_entity_poly.entity_id
_entity_poly.type
_entity_poly.pdbx_seq_one_letter_code
_entity_poly.pdbx_strand_id
1 'polypeptide(L)'
;MGIRYFALPVPAQLVGIARINPRAFLSDHHFWESWSDPPDRPEGLFLDKAWQDLQWLLGPGDAGPARAAYELVRGAVTQYGYGWIPYDRVLDQGQVADVARDLATVSLAAPYQGYTPQFSPDWAAIKDSQCGSLDTYLGKAANFTQQLAEQGLGLIYSIG
;
A
#
# COMPACT_ATOMS: atom_id res chain seq x y z
N MET A 1 5.06 0.08 19.90
CA MET A 1 4.95 -0.26 18.46
C MET A 1 4.20 0.88 17.78
N GLY A 2 4.52 1.21 16.53
CA GLY A 2 3.88 2.32 15.80
C GLY A 2 2.90 1.83 14.73
N ILE A 3 2.21 2.78 14.09
CA ILE A 3 1.27 2.53 12.99
C ILE A 3 2.01 2.00 11.77
N ARG A 4 1.55 0.87 11.24
CA ARG A 4 2.12 0.14 10.12
C ARG A 4 1.07 -0.12 9.05
N TYR A 5 1.57 -0.50 7.87
CA TYR A 5 0.74 -0.91 6.76
C TYR A 5 0.98 -2.37 6.39
N PHE A 6 -0.11 -3.08 6.17
CA PHE A 6 -0.10 -4.37 5.48
C PHE A 6 -1.34 -4.55 4.60
N ALA A 7 -1.19 -5.33 3.52
CA ALA A 7 -2.27 -5.70 2.62
C ALA A 7 -2.23 -7.19 2.28
N LEU A 8 -3.41 -7.76 2.05
CA LEU A 8 -3.61 -9.17 1.74
C LEU A 8 -4.51 -9.29 0.51
N PRO A 9 -4.27 -10.30 -0.35
CA PRO A 9 -5.10 -10.48 -1.53
C PRO A 9 -6.47 -11.05 -1.15
N VAL A 10 -7.48 -10.76 -1.97
CA VAL A 10 -8.88 -11.17 -1.73
C VAL A 10 -9.47 -11.72 -3.02
N PRO A 11 -10.07 -12.94 -3.03
CA PRO A 11 -10.79 -13.45 -4.19
C PRO A 11 -11.91 -12.51 -4.61
N ALA A 12 -12.12 -12.34 -5.92
CA ALA A 12 -13.16 -11.47 -6.46
C ALA A 12 -14.55 -11.78 -5.88
N GLN A 13 -14.89 -13.06 -5.70
CA GLN A 13 -16.17 -13.48 -5.11
C GLN A 13 -16.35 -13.10 -3.62
N LEU A 14 -15.26 -12.81 -2.90
CA LEU A 14 -15.29 -12.45 -1.48
C LEU A 14 -15.16 -10.95 -1.23
N VAL A 15 -14.81 -10.14 -2.24
CA VAL A 15 -14.65 -8.68 -2.11
C VAL A 15 -15.89 -8.01 -1.49
N GLY A 16 -17.10 -8.43 -1.89
CA GLY A 16 -18.33 -7.89 -1.33
C GLY A 16 -18.46 -8.16 0.19
N ILE A 17 -18.11 -9.36 0.63
CA ILE A 17 -18.14 -9.75 2.05
C ILE A 17 -17.02 -9.02 2.81
N ALA A 18 -15.82 -8.93 2.23
CA ALA A 18 -14.69 -8.21 2.80
C ALA A 18 -15.00 -6.72 3.01
N ARG A 19 -15.76 -6.08 2.10
CA ARG A 19 -16.20 -4.69 2.28
C ARG A 19 -17.13 -4.52 3.48
N ILE A 20 -17.97 -5.51 3.79
CA ILE A 20 -18.92 -5.47 4.91
C ILE A 20 -18.20 -5.68 6.25
N ASN A 21 -17.27 -6.63 6.31
CA ASN A 21 -16.51 -6.91 7.52
C ASN A 21 -15.02 -7.12 7.24
N PRO A 22 -14.25 -6.03 7.00
CA PRO A 22 -12.83 -6.11 6.67
C PRO A 22 -12.01 -6.85 7.72
N ARG A 23 -12.33 -6.63 9.02
CA ARG A 23 -11.57 -7.19 10.14
C ARG A 23 -11.61 -8.71 10.16
N ALA A 24 -12.72 -9.34 9.75
CA ALA A 24 -12.81 -10.80 9.66
C ALA A 24 -11.73 -11.40 8.74
N PHE A 25 -11.37 -10.68 7.67
CA PHE A 25 -10.31 -11.09 6.76
C PHE A 25 -8.92 -10.74 7.32
N LEU A 26 -8.77 -9.68 8.11
CA LEU A 26 -7.46 -9.27 8.63
C LEU A 26 -7.02 -10.03 9.89
N SER A 27 -7.97 -10.57 10.67
CA SER A 27 -7.68 -11.21 11.96
C SER A 27 -7.86 -12.73 11.99
N ASP A 28 -8.53 -13.33 11.01
CA ASP A 28 -8.86 -14.76 11.04
C ASP A 28 -7.78 -15.60 10.33
N HIS A 29 -6.92 -16.23 11.12
CA HIS A 29 -5.89 -17.14 10.61
C HIS A 29 -6.51 -18.34 9.88
N HIS A 30 -7.63 -18.88 10.37
CA HIS A 30 -8.29 -20.03 9.76
C HIS A 30 -8.90 -19.67 8.42
N PHE A 31 -9.38 -18.43 8.24
CA PHE A 31 -9.80 -17.95 6.92
C PHE A 31 -8.66 -18.07 5.91
N TRP A 32 -7.47 -17.60 6.28
CA TRP A 32 -6.29 -17.66 5.42
C TRP A 32 -5.77 -19.07 5.18
N GLU A 33 -5.90 -19.98 6.15
CA GLU A 33 -5.61 -21.41 6.01
C GLU A 33 -6.65 -22.13 5.14
N SER A 34 -7.91 -21.72 5.17
CA SER A 34 -8.96 -22.30 4.32
C SER A 34 -8.83 -21.87 2.86
N TRP A 35 -8.11 -20.77 2.60
CA TRP A 35 -7.76 -20.33 1.25
C TRP A 35 -6.55 -21.08 0.67
N SER A 36 -5.80 -21.82 1.49
CA SER A 36 -4.68 -22.67 1.04
C SER A 36 -5.16 -24.03 0.54
N ASP A 37 -5.54 -24.07 -0.75
CA ASP A 37 -5.10 -25.08 -1.72
C ASP A 37 -5.45 -24.55 -3.13
N PRO A 38 -4.54 -23.79 -3.80
CA PRO A 38 -3.31 -24.31 -4.43
C PRO A 38 -2.04 -23.45 -4.16
N PRO A 39 -0.85 -23.83 -4.69
CA PRO A 39 0.44 -23.13 -4.55
C PRO A 39 0.54 -21.67 -5.09
N ASP A 40 -0.56 -21.06 -5.55
CA ASP A 40 -0.53 -19.81 -6.34
C ASP A 40 -1.02 -18.56 -5.59
N ARG A 41 -1.33 -18.65 -4.30
CA ARG A 41 -1.76 -17.49 -3.50
C ARG A 41 -0.62 -16.46 -3.41
N PRO A 42 -0.82 -15.21 -3.86
CA PRO A 42 0.17 -14.14 -3.71
C PRO A 42 0.49 -13.86 -2.24
N GLU A 43 1.75 -13.55 -1.96
CA GLU A 43 2.17 -13.06 -0.64
C GLU A 43 1.50 -11.71 -0.33
N GLY A 44 1.36 -11.40 0.97
CA GLY A 44 0.89 -10.10 1.41
C GLY A 44 1.92 -8.99 1.18
N LEU A 45 1.45 -7.76 1.01
CA LEU A 45 2.30 -6.58 0.95
C LEU A 45 2.50 -5.99 2.35
N PHE A 46 3.75 -5.80 2.76
CA PHE A 46 4.11 -5.07 3.97
C PHE A 46 4.94 -3.83 3.60
N LEU A 47 4.44 -2.65 3.98
CA LEU A 47 5.12 -1.36 3.74
C LEU A 47 5.74 -0.78 5.02
N ASP A 48 5.56 -1.45 6.16
CA ASP A 48 5.94 -0.97 7.50
C ASP A 48 5.49 0.48 7.71
N LYS A 49 6.40 1.45 7.82
CA LYS A 49 6.10 2.89 7.99
C LYS A 49 6.17 3.70 6.68
N ALA A 50 6.63 3.10 5.59
CA ALA A 50 6.79 3.78 4.31
C ALA A 50 5.45 4.13 3.64
N TRP A 51 4.32 3.67 4.20
CA TRP A 51 2.99 4.03 3.71
C TRP A 51 2.74 5.54 3.74
N GLN A 52 3.28 6.29 4.70
CA GLN A 52 3.12 7.75 4.75
C GLN A 52 3.86 8.44 3.61
N ASP A 53 5.07 7.98 3.30
CA ASP A 53 5.86 8.52 2.19
C ASP A 53 5.18 8.21 0.85
N LEU A 54 4.62 7.01 0.70
CA LEU A 54 3.82 6.64 -0.47
C LEU A 54 2.51 7.43 -0.56
N GLN A 55 1.84 7.72 0.56
CA GLN A 55 0.68 8.60 0.56
C GLN A 55 1.01 9.99 0.04
N TRP A 56 2.15 10.55 0.46
CA TRP A 56 2.59 11.85 0.01
C TRP A 56 2.97 11.84 -1.48
N LEU A 57 3.68 10.80 -1.92
CA LEU A 57 4.08 10.63 -3.31
C LEU A 57 2.90 10.45 -4.28
N LEU A 58 1.88 9.68 -3.86
CA LEU A 58 0.77 9.26 -4.72
C LEU A 58 -0.47 10.15 -4.55
N GLY A 59 -0.55 10.87 -3.44
CA GLY A 59 -1.68 11.70 -3.07
C GLY A 59 -1.92 12.87 -4.04
N PRO A 60 -3.08 13.53 -3.91
CA PRO A 60 -3.35 14.74 -4.67
C PRO A 60 -2.32 15.80 -4.27
N GLY A 61 -1.47 16.21 -5.21
CA GLY A 61 -0.68 17.43 -5.04
C GLY A 61 -1.58 18.67 -5.03
N ASP A 62 -0.99 19.86 -4.92
CA ASP A 62 -1.71 21.13 -4.70
C ASP A 62 -2.75 21.51 -5.78
N ALA A 63 -2.77 20.84 -6.95
CA ALA A 63 -3.63 21.23 -8.08
C ALA A 63 -4.25 20.06 -8.87
N GLY A 64 -4.14 18.82 -8.42
CA GLY A 64 -4.53 17.64 -9.22
C GLY A 64 -5.43 16.64 -8.48
N PRO A 65 -6.25 15.85 -9.21
CA PRO A 65 -6.92 14.71 -8.62
C PRO A 65 -5.87 13.70 -8.12
N ALA A 66 -6.21 12.97 -7.07
CA ALA A 66 -5.36 11.88 -6.58
C ALA A 66 -5.13 10.85 -7.69
N ARG A 67 -3.91 10.30 -7.76
CA ARG A 67 -3.59 9.22 -8.69
C ARG A 67 -4.37 7.95 -8.32
N ALA A 68 -4.58 7.03 -9.27
CA ALA A 68 -5.27 5.77 -8.97
C ALA A 68 -4.50 4.96 -7.90
N ALA A 69 -3.16 4.95 -7.98
CA ALA A 69 -2.26 4.33 -7.03
C ALA A 69 -2.43 4.83 -5.58
N TYR A 70 -2.96 6.05 -5.39
CA TYR A 70 -3.26 6.57 -4.05
C TYR A 70 -4.29 5.71 -3.31
N GLU A 71 -5.18 5.02 -4.02
CA GLU A 71 -6.17 4.14 -3.39
C GLU A 71 -5.55 3.00 -2.58
N LEU A 72 -4.33 2.57 -2.94
CA LEU A 72 -3.57 1.55 -2.20
C LEU A 72 -3.19 2.01 -0.79
N VAL A 73 -3.00 3.32 -0.59
CA VAL A 73 -2.51 3.88 0.67
C VAL A 73 -3.45 4.90 1.28
N ARG A 74 -4.66 5.11 0.73
CA ARG A 74 -5.62 6.11 1.20
C ARG A 74 -6.01 5.90 2.67
N GLY A 75 -6.34 7.02 3.33
CA GLY A 75 -6.95 7.02 4.66
C GLY A 75 -5.94 7.26 5.78
N ALA A 76 -6.41 7.24 7.02
CA ALA A 76 -5.56 7.47 8.19
C ALA A 76 -6.22 6.83 9.40
N VAL A 77 -5.40 6.44 10.38
CA VAL A 77 -5.91 5.98 11.67
C VAL A 77 -6.74 7.07 12.35
N THR A 78 -7.72 6.65 13.15
CA THR A 78 -8.42 7.57 14.06
C THR A 78 -7.82 7.46 15.45
N GLN A 79 -7.29 8.56 15.98
CA GLN A 79 -6.74 8.57 17.35
C GLN A 79 -7.84 8.29 18.37
N TYR A 80 -7.56 7.40 19.35
CA TYR A 80 -8.50 7.05 20.40
C TYR A 80 -7.77 6.74 21.71
N GLY A 81 -7.90 7.65 22.69
CA GLY A 81 -7.19 7.55 23.97
C GLY A 81 -5.67 7.51 23.78
N TYR A 82 -5.02 6.46 24.30
CA TYR A 82 -3.58 6.19 24.12
C TYR A 82 -3.26 5.28 22.93
N GLY A 83 -4.25 4.99 22.08
CA GLY A 83 -4.08 4.14 20.90
C GLY A 83 -4.78 4.72 19.68
N TRP A 84 -5.07 3.87 18.72
CA TRP A 84 -5.74 4.27 17.50
C TRP A 84 -6.66 3.17 16.98
N ILE A 85 -7.69 3.60 16.26
CA ILE A 85 -8.55 2.74 15.46
C ILE A 85 -7.91 2.65 14.07
N PRO A 86 -7.60 1.44 13.57
CA PRO A 86 -6.99 1.25 12.26
C PRO A 86 -7.93 1.70 11.14
N TYR A 87 -7.34 2.10 10.03
CA TYR A 87 -8.07 2.34 8.79
C TYR A 87 -7.98 1.10 7.90
N ASP A 88 -9.11 0.44 7.70
CA ASP A 88 -9.21 -0.73 6.83
C ASP A 88 -9.92 -0.34 5.52
N ARG A 89 -9.41 -0.81 4.37
CA ARG A 89 -10.06 -0.58 3.07
C ARG A 89 -9.91 -1.80 2.18
N VAL A 90 -10.93 -2.03 1.35
CA VAL A 90 -10.96 -3.09 0.34
C VAL A 90 -11.03 -2.46 -1.04
N LEU A 91 -10.19 -2.96 -1.95
CA LEU A 91 -10.24 -2.67 -3.37
C LEU A 91 -10.72 -3.91 -4.13
N ASP A 92 -11.64 -3.71 -5.06
CA ASP A 92 -12.01 -4.77 -6.00
C ASP A 92 -10.94 -4.95 -7.09
N GLN A 93 -11.07 -6.02 -7.87
CA GLN A 93 -10.12 -6.37 -8.91
C GLN A 93 -9.95 -5.29 -9.99
N GLY A 94 -10.99 -4.49 -10.27
CA GLY A 94 -10.91 -3.39 -11.21
C GLY A 94 -10.05 -2.25 -10.65
N GLN A 95 -10.31 -1.88 -9.39
CA GLN A 95 -9.50 -0.89 -8.68
C GLN A 95 -8.04 -1.34 -8.54
N VAL A 96 -7.78 -2.62 -8.28
CA VAL A 96 -6.43 -3.19 -8.22
C VAL A 96 -5.72 -3.06 -9.58
N ALA A 97 -6.40 -3.38 -10.68
CA ALA A 97 -5.84 -3.23 -12.02
C ALA A 97 -5.50 -1.77 -12.36
N ASP A 98 -6.33 -0.81 -11.94
CA ASP A 98 -6.06 0.61 -12.14
C ASP A 98 -4.88 1.10 -11.30
N VAL A 99 -4.77 0.64 -10.05
CA VAL A 99 -3.61 0.89 -9.18
C VAL A 99 -2.33 0.34 -9.80
N ALA A 100 -2.34 -0.92 -10.26
CA ALA A 100 -1.17 -1.56 -10.84
C ALA A 100 -0.66 -0.81 -12.09
N ARG A 101 -1.59 -0.42 -12.98
CA ARG A 101 -1.27 0.35 -14.19
C ARG A 101 -0.68 1.71 -13.87
N ASP A 102 -1.22 2.40 -12.88
CA ASP A 102 -0.72 3.71 -12.48
C ASP A 102 0.63 3.63 -11.77
N LEU A 103 0.82 2.66 -10.86
CA LEU A 103 2.09 2.43 -10.18
C LEU A 103 3.25 2.17 -11.16
N ALA A 104 3.00 1.48 -12.28
CA ALA A 104 4.00 1.26 -13.33
C ALA A 104 4.51 2.57 -13.99
N THR A 105 3.83 3.69 -13.78
CA THR A 105 4.22 5.01 -14.31
C THR A 105 4.86 5.93 -13.25
N VAL A 106 4.92 5.51 -11.99
CA VAL A 106 5.48 6.31 -10.90
C VAL A 106 7.00 6.22 -10.90
N SER A 107 7.68 7.36 -10.81
CA SER A 107 9.14 7.44 -10.69
C SER A 107 9.55 8.34 -9.53
N LEU A 108 10.51 7.87 -8.73
CA LEU A 108 11.10 8.64 -7.63
C LEU A 108 12.11 9.69 -8.09
N ALA A 109 12.44 9.75 -9.39
CA ALA A 109 13.40 10.72 -9.90
C ALA A 109 12.92 12.18 -9.73
N ALA A 110 11.61 12.44 -9.86
CA ALA A 110 11.08 13.81 -9.83
C ALA A 110 11.03 14.44 -8.42
N PRO A 111 10.56 13.77 -7.34
CA PRO A 111 10.51 14.37 -6.01
C PRO A 111 11.88 14.64 -5.37
N TYR A 112 12.91 13.89 -5.75
CA TYR A 112 14.23 13.95 -5.10
C TYR A 112 15.28 14.75 -5.88
N GLN A 113 14.97 15.22 -7.09
CA GLN A 113 15.87 16.08 -7.89
C GLN A 113 16.24 17.41 -7.20
N GLY A 114 15.49 17.85 -6.18
CA GLY A 114 15.73 19.11 -5.46
C GLY A 114 16.69 19.04 -4.26
N TYR A 115 17.09 17.85 -3.81
CA TYR A 115 17.92 17.68 -2.60
C TYR A 115 19.37 17.33 -2.99
N THR A 116 20.20 18.34 -3.23
CA THR A 116 21.62 18.12 -3.57
C THR A 116 22.52 18.12 -2.31
N PRO A 117 23.61 17.32 -2.29
CA PRO A 117 24.59 17.27 -1.18
C PRO A 117 25.27 18.60 -0.84
N GLN A 118 25.06 19.62 -1.67
CA GLN A 118 25.74 20.91 -1.61
C GLN A 118 25.27 21.78 -0.42
N PHE A 119 24.09 21.49 0.15
CA PHE A 119 23.53 22.25 1.27
C PHE A 119 23.75 21.60 2.64
N SER A 120 23.74 20.26 2.72
CA SER A 120 24.09 19.52 3.92
C SER A 120 24.36 18.04 3.60
N PRO A 121 25.60 17.56 3.76
CA PRO A 121 25.97 16.17 3.45
C PRO A 121 25.21 15.13 4.27
N ASP A 122 25.00 15.40 5.57
CA ASP A 122 24.31 14.48 6.47
C ASP A 122 22.82 14.34 6.12
N TRP A 123 22.17 15.46 5.77
CA TRP A 123 20.78 15.44 5.31
C TRP A 123 20.62 14.75 3.95
N ALA A 124 21.57 14.93 3.04
CA ALA A 124 21.58 14.23 1.77
C ALA A 124 21.72 12.72 1.97
N ALA A 125 22.63 12.25 2.84
CA ALA A 125 22.79 10.83 3.14
C ALA A 125 21.54 10.20 3.79
N ILE A 126 20.88 10.92 4.71
CA ILE A 126 19.61 10.48 5.32
C ILE A 126 18.51 10.38 4.26
N LYS A 127 18.43 11.35 3.34
CA LYS A 127 17.43 11.35 2.27
C LYS A 127 17.70 10.30 1.20
N ASP A 128 18.95 10.03 0.86
CA ASP A 128 19.33 8.94 -0.05
C ASP A 128 18.94 7.58 0.52
N SER A 129 19.18 7.34 1.82
CA SER A 129 18.77 6.11 2.49
C SER A 129 17.25 5.94 2.55
N GLN A 130 16.50 7.03 2.81
CA GLN A 130 15.04 7.05 2.74
C GLN A 130 14.54 6.78 1.32
N CYS A 131 15.18 7.37 0.30
CA CYS A 131 14.83 7.20 -1.10
C CYS A 131 15.05 5.75 -1.57
N GLY A 132 16.18 5.13 -1.24
CA GLY A 132 16.43 3.72 -1.55
C GLY A 132 15.48 2.75 -0.86
N SER A 133 15.06 3.08 0.37
CA SER A 133 14.02 2.32 1.07
C SER A 133 12.65 2.49 0.39
N LEU A 134 12.30 3.70 -0.01
CA LEU A 134 11.04 4.00 -0.69
C LEU A 134 10.96 3.34 -2.07
N ASP A 135 12.06 3.31 -2.83
CA ASP A 135 12.16 2.62 -4.13
C ASP A 135 11.88 1.12 -3.97
N THR A 136 12.48 0.52 -2.94
CA THR A 136 12.24 -0.89 -2.59
C THR A 136 10.76 -1.14 -2.29
N TYR A 137 10.12 -0.26 -1.50
CA TYR A 137 8.70 -0.40 -1.14
C TYR A 137 7.76 -0.13 -2.33
N LEU A 138 8.10 0.83 -3.19
CA LEU A 138 7.36 1.12 -4.42
C LEU A 138 7.42 -0.08 -5.38
N GLY A 139 8.61 -0.67 -5.56
CA GLY A 139 8.78 -1.89 -6.35
C GLY A 139 7.98 -3.08 -5.79
N LYS A 140 7.97 -3.26 -4.46
CA LYS A 140 7.12 -4.29 -3.81
C LYS A 140 5.64 -4.04 -4.06
N ALA A 141 5.18 -2.79 -3.93
CA ALA A 141 3.78 -2.42 -4.18
C ALA A 141 3.38 -2.64 -5.65
N ALA A 142 4.24 -2.28 -6.60
CA ALA A 142 4.02 -2.49 -8.03
C ALA A 142 3.92 -3.99 -8.36
N ASN A 143 4.89 -4.79 -7.89
CA ASN A 143 4.88 -6.24 -8.13
C ASN A 143 3.66 -6.92 -7.52
N PHE A 144 3.32 -6.59 -6.26
CA PHE A 144 2.14 -7.14 -5.59
C PHE A 144 0.86 -6.81 -6.36
N THR A 145 0.61 -5.55 -6.67
CA THR A 145 -0.63 -5.12 -7.36
C THR A 145 -0.71 -5.65 -8.78
N GLN A 146 0.41 -5.76 -9.49
CA GLN A 146 0.48 -6.42 -10.80
C GLN A 146 0.09 -7.90 -10.72
N GLN A 147 0.66 -8.65 -9.78
CA GLN A 147 0.34 -10.07 -9.60
C GLN A 147 -1.15 -10.27 -9.29
N LEU A 148 -1.73 -9.40 -8.45
CA LEU A 148 -3.16 -9.47 -8.15
C LEU A 148 -4.03 -9.16 -9.36
N ALA A 149 -3.65 -8.16 -10.16
CA ALA A 149 -4.37 -7.78 -11.37
C ALA A 149 -4.36 -8.91 -12.40
N GLU A 150 -3.22 -9.59 -12.59
CA GLU A 150 -3.09 -10.74 -13.50
C GLU A 150 -3.96 -11.93 -13.08
N GLN A 151 -4.15 -12.12 -11.77
CA GLN A 151 -5.00 -13.17 -11.20
C GLN A 151 -6.46 -12.76 -11.02
N GLY A 152 -6.84 -11.52 -11.35
CA GLY A 152 -8.21 -11.01 -11.16
C GLY A 152 -8.62 -10.91 -9.69
N LEU A 153 -7.67 -10.69 -8.78
CA LEU A 153 -7.89 -10.59 -7.34
C LEU A 153 -8.13 -9.13 -6.91
N GLY A 154 -8.96 -8.95 -5.89
CA GLY A 154 -9.01 -7.73 -5.10
C GLY A 154 -7.94 -7.73 -4.00
N LEU A 155 -7.96 -6.71 -3.15
CA LEU A 155 -7.13 -6.68 -1.94
C LEU A 155 -7.85 -6.02 -0.78
N ILE A 156 -7.36 -6.30 0.42
CA ILE A 156 -7.70 -5.61 1.65
C ILE A 156 -6.42 -5.11 2.29
N TYR A 157 -6.42 -3.90 2.84
CA TYR A 157 -5.31 -3.39 3.63
C TYR A 157 -5.77 -2.73 4.93
N SER A 158 -4.82 -2.63 5.85
CA SER A 158 -4.96 -1.95 7.14
C SER A 158 -3.78 -1.01 7.35
N ILE A 159 -4.09 0.22 7.74
CA ILE A 159 -3.15 1.18 8.33
C ILE A 159 -3.45 1.22 9.83
N GLY A 160 -2.54 0.73 10.68
CA GLY A 160 -2.75 0.67 12.13
C GLY A 160 -1.72 -0.14 12.89
#